data_AF-A0A7J9WFM6-F1
#
_entry.id   AF-A0A7J9WFM6-F1
#
_cell.length_a   1.000
_cell.length_b   1.000
_cell.length_c   1.000
_cell.angle_alpha   90.00
_cell.angle_beta   90.00
_cell.angle_gamma   90.00
#
_symmetry.space_group_name_H-M   'P 1'
#
loop_
_entity.id
_entity.type
_entity.pdbx_description
1 polymer ?
#
loop_
_entity_poly.entity_id
_entity_poly.type
_entity_poly.pdbx_seq_one_letter_code
_entity_poly.pdbx_strand_id
1 'polypeptide(L)'
;MDAEESPPPAEFGPAALDEFDAPAEVDAAFRTQRRVAAAYFLIFVAVLLSPPSLALVLEWWAEGRLFGGMTPGFAFVGIGLYIFFFLMSVAAATLANAVEDRMLGGREWDAQAEEERG
;
A
#
# COMPACT_ATOMS: atom_id res chain seq x y z
N MET A 1 -2.03 -49.64 38.71
CA MET A 1 -3.31 -48.98 38.36
C MET A 1 -3.16 -47.60 38.93
N ASP A 2 -2.32 -46.84 38.25
CA ASP A 2 -1.82 -45.55 38.66
C ASP A 2 -2.73 -44.53 38.01
N ALA A 3 -3.38 -43.73 38.85
CA ALA A 3 -4.28 -42.69 38.41
C ALA A 3 -3.49 -41.72 37.53
N GLU A 4 -3.91 -41.58 36.27
CA GLU A 4 -3.52 -40.47 35.42
C GLU A 4 -3.94 -39.18 36.11
N GLU A 5 -2.99 -38.53 36.77
CA GLU A 5 -3.13 -37.17 37.24
C GLU A 5 -3.22 -36.28 36.00
N SER A 6 -4.46 -36.05 35.57
CA SER A 6 -4.81 -35.19 34.46
C SER A 6 -4.19 -33.81 34.71
N PRO A 7 -3.35 -33.28 33.78
CA PRO A 7 -2.81 -31.94 33.94
C PRO A 7 -3.98 -30.94 34.03
N PRO A 8 -3.89 -29.92 34.89
CA PRO A 8 -4.97 -28.95 35.04
C PRO A 8 -5.28 -28.33 33.68
N PRO A 9 -6.58 -28.08 33.36
CA PRO A 9 -6.94 -27.41 32.13
C PRO A 9 -6.16 -26.10 32.07
N ALA A 10 -5.46 -25.87 30.97
CA ALA A 10 -4.72 -24.63 30.76
C ALA A 10 -5.67 -23.46 30.99
N GLU A 11 -5.57 -22.82 32.15
CA GLU A 11 -6.15 -21.52 32.36
C GLU A 11 -5.45 -20.62 31.36
N PHE A 12 -6.17 -20.24 30.29
CA PHE A 12 -5.76 -19.18 29.40
C PHE A 12 -5.68 -17.90 30.24
N GLY A 13 -4.52 -17.69 30.86
CA GLY A 13 -4.26 -16.52 31.68
C GLY A 13 -4.38 -15.24 30.84
N PRO A 14 -4.50 -14.07 31.48
CA PRO A 14 -4.59 -12.78 30.78
C PRO A 14 -3.46 -12.54 29.77
N ALA A 15 -2.31 -13.23 29.92
CA ALA A 15 -1.21 -13.22 28.95
C ALA A 15 -1.57 -13.81 27.58
N ALA A 16 -2.51 -14.76 27.48
CA ALA A 16 -3.01 -15.27 26.21
C ALA A 16 -4.00 -14.30 25.53
N LEU A 17 -4.52 -13.31 26.27
CA LEU A 17 -5.30 -12.20 25.71
C LEU A 17 -4.43 -11.00 25.33
N ASP A 18 -3.25 -10.85 25.96
CA ASP A 18 -2.22 -9.89 25.52
C ASP A 18 -1.65 -10.27 24.13
N GLU A 19 -1.69 -11.55 23.75
CA GLU A 19 -1.35 -12.02 22.39
C GLU A 19 -2.42 -11.63 21.33
N PHE A 20 -3.61 -11.21 21.78
CA PHE A 20 -4.69 -10.65 20.95
C PHE A 20 -4.71 -9.10 20.96
N ASP A 21 -3.55 -8.44 21.09
CA ASP A 21 -3.38 -7.00 20.82
C ASP A 21 -3.61 -6.59 19.33
N ALA A 22 -4.35 -7.43 18.59
CA ALA A 22 -4.78 -7.27 17.21
C ALA A 22 -5.56 -5.97 16.89
N PRO A 23 -6.46 -5.41 17.74
CA PRO A 23 -7.23 -4.23 17.33
C PRO A 23 -6.38 -2.96 17.28
N ALA A 24 -5.39 -2.82 18.18
CA ALA A 24 -4.53 -1.64 18.23
C ALA A 24 -3.53 -1.61 17.06
N GLU A 25 -2.96 -2.76 16.71
CA GLU A 25 -2.04 -2.89 15.58
C GLU A 25 -2.73 -2.68 14.23
N VAL A 26 -3.95 -3.19 14.08
CA VAL A 26 -4.76 -3.03 12.86
C VAL A 26 -5.14 -1.56 12.67
N ASP A 27 -5.56 -0.84 13.72
CA ASP A 27 -5.91 0.58 13.60
C ASP A 27 -4.68 1.47 13.28
N ALA A 28 -3.51 1.12 13.83
CA ALA A 28 -2.24 1.76 13.48
C ALA A 28 -1.84 1.52 12.02
N ALA A 29 -2.04 0.30 11.52
CA ALA A 29 -1.80 -0.05 10.12
C ALA A 29 -2.78 0.69 9.18
N PHE A 30 -4.08 0.71 9.49
CA PHE A 30 -5.09 1.44 8.72
C PHE A 30 -4.82 2.94 8.66
N ARG A 31 -4.41 3.56 9.77
CA ARG A 31 -4.10 4.99 9.81
C ARG A 31 -2.89 5.33 8.95
N THR A 32 -1.88 4.46 8.95
CA THR A 32 -0.69 4.59 8.11
C THR A 32 -1.05 4.39 6.64
N GLN A 33 -1.77 3.32 6.29
CA GLN A 33 -2.23 3.04 4.94
C GLN A 33 -3.13 4.14 4.39
N ARG A 34 -4.03 4.70 5.21
CA ARG A 34 -4.92 5.80 4.82
C ARG A 34 -4.12 7.07 4.51
N ARG A 35 -3.07 7.37 5.27
CA ARG A 35 -2.16 8.49 4.98
C ARG A 35 -1.41 8.28 3.67
N VAL A 36 -0.89 7.07 3.44
CA VAL A 36 -0.17 6.72 2.21
C VAL A 36 -1.10 6.80 0.99
N ALA A 37 -2.29 6.20 1.07
CA ALA A 37 -3.29 6.26 0.02
C ALA A 37 -3.75 7.70 -0.27
N ALA A 38 -3.97 8.51 0.78
CA ALA A 38 -4.33 9.92 0.62
C ALA A 38 -3.20 10.71 -0.05
N ALA A 39 -1.93 10.45 0.28
CA ALA A 39 -0.79 11.10 -0.36
C ALA A 39 -0.71 10.75 -1.85
N TYR A 40 -0.83 9.47 -2.22
CA TYR A 40 -0.86 9.06 -3.64
C TYR A 40 -2.06 9.66 -4.39
N PHE A 41 -3.23 9.69 -3.76
CA PHE A 41 -4.40 10.34 -4.34
C PHE A 41 -4.18 11.83 -4.58
N LEU A 42 -3.60 12.56 -3.62
CA LEU A 42 -3.30 13.99 -3.78
C LEU A 42 -2.27 14.23 -4.88
N ILE A 43 -1.23 13.40 -4.97
CA ILE A 43 -0.24 13.46 -6.06
C ILE A 43 -0.93 13.22 -7.40
N PHE A 44 -1.80 12.22 -7.49
CA PHE A 44 -2.58 11.93 -8.68
C PHE A 44 -3.40 13.14 -9.14
N VAL A 45 -4.18 13.73 -8.23
CA VAL A 45 -4.99 14.91 -8.54
C VAL A 45 -4.13 16.08 -8.97
N ALA A 46 -3.01 16.32 -8.27
CA ALA A 46 -2.08 17.40 -8.60
C ALA A 46 -1.47 17.23 -10.01
N VAL A 47 -1.05 16.01 -10.37
CA VAL A 47 -0.48 15.72 -11.69
C VAL A 47 -1.55 15.83 -12.77
N LEU A 48 -2.77 15.35 -12.52
CA LEU A 48 -3.87 15.41 -13.47
C LEU A 48 -4.33 16.86 -13.76
N LEU A 49 -4.30 17.71 -12.74
CA LEU A 49 -4.62 19.14 -12.87
C LEU A 49 -3.45 19.96 -13.41
N SER A 50 -2.23 19.43 -13.43
CA SER A 50 -1.05 20.15 -13.88
C SER A 50 -1.16 20.61 -15.35
N PRO A 51 -1.52 19.78 -16.35
CA PRO A 51 -1.66 20.22 -17.74
C PRO A 51 -2.64 21.39 -17.97
N PRO A 52 -3.91 21.33 -17.51
CA PRO A 52 -4.82 22.46 -17.70
C PRO A 52 -4.38 23.68 -16.91
N SER A 53 -3.81 23.51 -15.71
CA SER A 53 -3.32 24.64 -14.91
C SER A 53 -2.15 25.35 -15.58
N LEU A 54 -1.17 24.60 -16.10
CA LEU A 54 -0.04 25.17 -16.83
C LEU A 54 -0.49 25.84 -18.13
N ALA A 55 -1.48 25.28 -18.82
CA ALA A 55 -2.05 25.90 -20.03
C ALA A 55 -2.72 27.26 -19.76
N LEU A 56 -3.27 27.48 -18.55
CA LEU A 56 -3.88 28.74 -18.17
C LEU A 56 -2.87 29.83 -17.79
N VAL A 57 -1.69 29.43 -17.29
CA VAL A 57 -0.69 30.36 -16.73
C VAL A 57 0.47 30.61 -17.69
N LEU A 58 0.76 29.68 -18.60
CA LEU A 58 1.87 29.77 -19.54
C LEU A 58 1.38 29.62 -20.98
N GLU A 59 1.31 30.72 -21.73
CA GLU A 59 1.00 30.71 -23.17
C GLU A 59 1.99 29.83 -23.96
N TRP A 60 3.27 29.85 -23.59
CA TRP A 60 4.29 28.94 -24.13
C TRP A 60 3.93 27.45 -24.01
N TRP A 61 3.17 27.05 -22.98
CA TRP A 61 2.84 25.64 -22.75
C TRP A 61 1.84 25.12 -23.79
N ALA A 62 0.95 26.01 -24.22
CA ALA A 62 -0.06 25.75 -25.24
C ALA A 62 0.45 26.02 -26.66
N GLU A 63 1.21 27.11 -26.86
CA GLU A 63 1.59 27.59 -28.20
C GLU A 63 3.07 27.39 -28.55
N GLY A 64 3.91 27.11 -27.55
CA GLY A 64 5.32 26.84 -27.77
C GLY A 64 5.51 25.63 -28.65
N ARG A 65 6.43 25.71 -29.60
CA ARG A 65 6.83 24.57 -30.45
C ARG A 65 8.12 23.97 -29.91
N LEU A 66 8.04 22.72 -29.48
CA LEU A 66 9.19 21.84 -29.26
C LEU A 66 9.76 21.35 -30.60
N PHE A 67 10.90 20.68 -30.53
CA PHE A 67 11.54 20.03 -31.68
C PHE A 67 10.55 19.09 -32.40
N GLY A 68 10.38 19.28 -33.70
CA GLY A 68 9.42 18.54 -34.52
C GLY A 68 8.01 19.15 -34.61
N GLY A 69 7.76 20.31 -33.99
CA GLY A 69 6.49 21.04 -34.09
C GLY A 69 5.40 20.63 -33.09
N MET A 70 5.70 19.71 -32.16
CA MET A 70 4.81 19.35 -31.05
C MET A 70 4.78 20.46 -29.99
N THR A 71 3.63 20.63 -29.34
CA THR A 71 3.52 21.52 -28.18
C THR A 71 4.00 20.82 -26.90
N PRO A 72 4.56 21.53 -25.91
CA PRO A 72 4.90 20.99 -24.60
C PRO A 72 3.74 20.26 -23.93
N GLY A 73 2.52 20.83 -24.01
CA GLY A 73 1.32 20.17 -23.50
C GLY A 73 1.02 18.84 -24.18
N PHE A 74 1.21 18.74 -25.51
CA PHE A 74 1.02 17.49 -26.23
C PHE A 74 2.02 16.41 -25.80
N ALA A 75 3.31 16.76 -25.68
CA ALA A 75 4.34 15.82 -25.21
C ALA A 75 4.07 15.35 -23.78
N PHE A 76 3.62 16.24 -22.89
CA PHE A 76 3.26 15.89 -21.53
C PHE A 76 2.08 14.90 -21.48
N VAL A 77 1.03 15.14 -22.27
CA VAL A 77 -0.12 14.23 -22.32
C VAL A 77 0.24 12.90 -22.96
N GLY A 78 0.97 12.91 -24.08
CA GLY A 78 1.30 11.70 -24.84
C GLY A 78 2.36 10.81 -24.19
N ILE A 79 3.31 11.39 -23.44
CA ILE A 79 4.43 10.64 -22.84
C ILE A 79 4.39 10.76 -21.31
N GLY A 80 4.29 11.97 -20.79
CA GLY A 80 4.34 12.24 -19.35
C GLY A 80 3.24 11.52 -18.57
N LEU A 81 1.99 11.59 -19.03
CA LEU A 81 0.88 10.91 -18.37
C LEU A 81 1.03 9.39 -18.44
N TYR A 82 1.52 8.83 -19.54
CA TYR A 82 1.75 7.39 -19.65
C TYR A 82 2.80 6.90 -18.64
N ILE A 83 3.93 7.62 -18.53
CA ILE A 83 4.96 7.33 -17.52
C ILE A 83 4.36 7.46 -16.11
N PHE A 84 3.56 8.50 -15.87
CA PHE A 84 2.92 8.71 -14.58
C PHE A 84 1.94 7.58 -14.21
N PHE A 85 1.06 7.17 -15.13
CA PHE A 85 0.14 6.06 -14.92
C PHE A 85 0.90 4.74 -14.70
N PHE A 86 1.99 4.53 -15.43
CA PHE A 86 2.85 3.37 -15.21
C PHE A 86 3.41 3.34 -13.78
N LEU A 87 3.95 4.47 -13.30
CA LEU A 87 4.44 4.58 -11.92
C LEU A 87 3.33 4.39 -10.88
N MET A 88 2.10 4.83 -11.17
CA MET A 88 0.94 4.56 -10.30
C MET A 88 0.51 3.11 -10.29
N SER A 89 0.52 2.44 -11.42
CA SER A 89 0.27 1.01 -11.47
C SER A 89 1.32 0.23 -10.66
N VAL A 90 2.60 0.62 -10.75
CA VAL A 90 3.67 0.02 -9.94
C VAL A 90 3.44 0.26 -8.45
N ALA A 91 3.13 1.50 -8.05
CA ALA A 91 2.85 1.80 -6.64
C ALA A 91 1.63 1.02 -6.12
N ALA A 92 0.56 0.93 -6.91
CA ALA A 92 -0.62 0.14 -6.56
C ALA A 92 -0.28 -1.35 -6.40
N ALA A 93 0.53 -1.91 -7.30
CA ALA A 93 1.00 -3.30 -7.20
C ALA A 93 1.86 -3.52 -5.94
N THR A 94 2.76 -2.59 -5.60
CA THR A 94 3.56 -2.69 -4.37
C THR A 94 2.68 -2.62 -3.11
N LEU A 95 1.62 -1.82 -3.12
CA LEU A 95 0.70 -1.72 -2.00
C LEU A 95 -0.13 -2.99 -1.85
N ALA A 96 -0.60 -3.57 -2.97
CA ALA A 96 -1.31 -4.83 -2.98
C ALA A 96 -0.43 -5.97 -2.43
N ASN A 97 0.82 -6.08 -2.90
CA ASN A 97 1.76 -7.08 -2.40
C ASN A 97 2.05 -6.88 -0.91
N ALA A 98 2.23 -5.65 -0.43
CA ALA A 98 2.47 -5.40 0.98
C ALA A 98 1.27 -5.78 1.87
N VAL A 99 0.05 -5.65 1.37
CA VAL A 99 -1.16 -6.12 2.05
C VAL A 99 -1.22 -7.65 2.05
N GLU A 100 -0.93 -8.28 0.91
CA GLU A 100 -0.92 -9.73 0.76
C GLU A 100 0.15 -10.40 1.63
N ASP A 101 1.39 -9.88 1.67
CA ASP A 101 2.44 -10.32 2.58
C ASP A 101 2.00 -10.20 4.05
N ARG A 102 1.23 -9.17 4.41
CA ARG A 102 0.74 -9.00 5.78
C ARG A 102 -0.43 -9.94 6.10
N MET A 103 -1.20 -10.36 5.11
CA MET A 103 -2.32 -11.31 5.23
C MET A 103 -1.87 -12.78 5.14
N LEU A 104 -0.78 -13.08 4.45
CA LEU A 104 -0.26 -14.43 4.20
C LEU A 104 0.99 -14.74 5.03
N GLY A 105 1.93 -13.80 5.15
CA GLY A 105 3.20 -14.00 5.88
C GLY A 105 3.05 -14.19 7.40
N GLY A 106 1.89 -13.83 7.98
CA GLY A 106 1.58 -14.19 9.37
C GLY A 106 1.22 -15.68 9.55
N ARG A 107 0.67 -16.34 8.54
CA ARG A 107 0.22 -17.75 8.62
C ARG A 107 1.34 -18.76 8.37
N GLU A 108 2.38 -18.38 7.63
CA GLU A 108 3.50 -19.27 7.31
C GLU A 108 4.38 -19.55 8.54
N TRP A 109 4.48 -18.59 9.46
CA TRP A 109 5.23 -18.75 10.71
C TRP A 109 4.57 -19.75 11.67
N ASP A 110 3.24 -19.75 11.74
CA ASP A 110 2.46 -20.69 12.56
C ASP A 110 2.55 -22.12 12.00
N ALA A 111 2.48 -22.27 10.67
CA ALA A 111 2.59 -23.57 10.01
C ALA A 111 3.98 -24.21 10.17
N GLN A 112 5.05 -23.40 10.13
CA GLN A 112 6.42 -23.88 10.37
C GLN A 112 6.66 -24.27 11.83
N ALA A 113 6.07 -23.54 12.78
CA ALA A 113 6.19 -23.84 14.21
C ALA A 113 5.44 -25.13 14.62
N GLU A 114 4.40 -25.52 13.88
CA GLU A 114 3.73 -26.82 14.04
C GLU A 114 4.56 -27.98 13.45
N GLU A 115 5.27 -27.75 12.35
CA GLU A 115 6.10 -28.78 11.69
C GLU A 115 7.38 -29.10 12.47
N GLU A 116 7.96 -28.14 13.18
CA GLU A 116 9.11 -28.36 14.08
C GLU A 116 8.74 -29.01 15.43
N ARG A 117 7.45 -29.11 15.76
CA ARG A 117 6.92 -29.73 16.99
C ARG A 117 6.33 -31.13 16.80
N GLY A 118 6.21 -31.61 15.57
CA GLY A 118 5.80 -32.98 15.23
C GLY A 118 6.97 -33.94 15.14
#